data_AF-A0A2E7ESK1-F1
#
_entry.id   AF-A0A2E7ESK1-F1
#
_cell.length_a   1.000
_cell.length_b   1.000
_cell.length_c   1.000
_cell.angle_alpha   90.00
_cell.angle_beta   90.00
_cell.angle_gamma   90.00
#
_symmetry.space_group_name_H-M   'P 1'
#
loop_
_entity.id
_entity.type
_entity.pdbx_description
1 polymer ?
#
loop_
_entity_poly.entity_id
_entity_poly.type
_entity_poly.pdbx_seq_one_letter_code
_entity_poly.pdbx_strand_id
1 'polypeptide(L)'
;MICRGVRGATTADENSRDAILTATRQLLALMIRQNDIQPEDVASIIFTTTVDLDAEFPALAARQLGWLDVPLMCTNEIAVPDSLRQCIRILIHWNTEKSQQEITHVYVKNAARLRPDLSDLPPVDMDELERWIEDHLVRSDTADE
;
A
#
# COMPACT_ATOMS: atom_id res chain seq x y z
N MET A 1 -15.35 -18.18 0.20
CA MET A 1 -14.84 -16.84 0.58
C MET A 1 -15.57 -15.76 -0.19
N ILE A 2 -15.72 -14.57 0.41
CA ILE A 2 -16.34 -13.40 -0.24
C ILE A 2 -15.24 -12.37 -0.49
N CYS A 3 -15.33 -11.63 -1.59
CA CYS A 3 -14.40 -10.55 -1.87
C CYS A 3 -14.71 -9.32 -0.99
N ARG A 4 -13.68 -8.80 -0.31
CA ARG A 4 -13.69 -7.60 0.54
C ARG A 4 -12.64 -6.60 0.06
N GLY A 5 -12.97 -5.32 0.21
CA GLY A 5 -12.02 -4.23 -0.04
C GLY A 5 -11.22 -3.91 1.22
N VAL A 6 -9.89 -3.82 1.10
CA VAL A 6 -9.02 -3.29 2.16
C VAL A 6 -8.39 -1.99 1.67
N ARG A 7 -8.65 -0.89 2.37
CA ARG A 7 -8.15 0.44 2.03
C ARG A 7 -6.86 0.77 2.75
N GLY A 8 -5.92 1.33 2.00
CA GLY A 8 -4.68 1.93 2.49
C GLY A 8 -4.51 3.35 1.97
N ALA A 9 -3.92 4.25 2.76
CA ALA A 9 -3.42 5.53 2.27
C ALA A 9 -2.20 6.01 3.06
N THR A 10 -1.25 6.63 2.34
CA THR A 10 -0.03 7.23 2.89
C THR A 10 0.36 8.46 2.06
N THR A 11 1.41 9.17 2.48
CA THR A 11 2.04 10.21 1.67
C THR A 11 3.52 9.90 1.43
N ALA A 12 3.98 10.14 0.21
CA ALA A 12 5.41 10.20 -0.09
C ALA A 12 5.99 11.52 0.43
N ASP A 13 7.25 11.53 0.85
CA ASP A 13 7.89 12.73 1.40
C ASP A 13 8.32 13.71 0.28
N GLU A 14 8.57 13.18 -0.92
CA GLU A 14 8.89 13.91 -2.14
C GLU A 14 8.44 13.12 -3.40
N ASN A 15 8.42 13.77 -4.56
CA ASN A 15 8.18 13.09 -5.85
C ASN A 15 9.49 12.50 -6.39
N SER A 16 9.97 11.45 -5.73
CA SER A 16 11.12 10.67 -6.18
C SER A 16 10.77 9.18 -6.21
N ARG A 17 11.49 8.42 -7.04
CA ARG A 17 11.31 6.97 -7.16
C ARG A 17 11.37 6.28 -5.80
N ASP A 18 12.42 6.58 -5.04
CA ASP A 18 12.68 5.94 -3.75
C ASP A 18 11.63 6.31 -2.70
N ALA A 19 11.19 7.57 -2.67
CA ALA A 19 10.16 8.02 -1.75
C ALA A 19 8.80 7.36 -2.04
N ILE A 20 8.40 7.26 -3.31
CA ILE A 20 7.16 6.60 -3.72
C ILE A 20 7.20 5.11 -3.36
N LEU A 21 8.28 4.41 -3.71
CA LEU A 21 8.41 2.97 -3.44
C LEU A 21 8.48 2.68 -1.94
N THR A 22 9.24 3.47 -1.17
CA THR A 22 9.36 3.30 0.28
C THR A 22 8.01 3.49 0.97
N ALA A 23 7.32 4.59 0.68
CA ALA A 23 5.99 4.84 1.24
C ALA A 23 4.99 3.75 0.87
N THR A 24 5.01 3.28 -0.39
CA THR A 24 4.11 2.21 -0.85
C THR A 24 4.41 0.87 -0.20
N ARG A 25 5.69 0.47 -0.08
CA ARG A 25 6.09 -0.78 0.59
C ARG A 25 5.68 -0.77 2.06
N GLN A 26 5.96 0.32 2.78
CA GLN A 26 5.57 0.46 4.18
C GLN A 26 4.05 0.37 4.34
N LEU A 27 3.28 1.04 3.47
CA LEU A 27 1.82 0.97 3.50
C LEU A 27 1.31 -0.45 3.23
N LEU A 28 1.80 -1.13 2.18
CA LEU A 28 1.42 -2.51 1.86
C LEU A 28 1.76 -3.47 3.01
N ALA A 29 2.98 -3.39 3.55
CA ALA A 29 3.43 -4.21 4.66
C ALA A 29 2.51 -4.07 5.88
N LEU A 30 2.10 -2.85 6.21
CA LEU A 30 1.13 -2.62 7.29
C LEU A 30 -0.24 -3.21 6.98
N MET A 31 -0.75 -3.02 5.77
CA MET A 31 -2.04 -3.58 5.37
C MET A 31 -2.04 -5.11 5.45
N ILE A 32 -0.95 -5.74 5.00
CA ILE A 32 -0.74 -7.19 5.05
C ILE A 32 -0.70 -7.65 6.51
N ARG A 33 0.18 -7.08 7.33
CA ARG A 33 0.36 -7.50 8.73
C ARG A 33 -0.89 -7.32 9.58
N GLN A 34 -1.64 -6.23 9.40
CA GLN A 34 -2.85 -5.96 10.18
C GLN A 34 -4.03 -6.86 9.81
N ASN A 35 -4.04 -7.38 8.58
CA ASN A 35 -5.13 -8.21 8.10
C ASN A 35 -4.75 -9.69 7.93
N ASP A 36 -3.47 -10.04 8.06
CA ASP A 36 -2.90 -11.35 7.76
C ASP A 36 -3.23 -11.81 6.32
N ILE A 37 -2.95 -10.92 5.35
CA ILE A 37 -3.28 -11.16 3.94
C ILE A 37 -2.19 -12.01 3.30
N GLN A 38 -2.58 -13.13 2.70
CA GLN A 38 -1.72 -13.93 1.84
C GLN A 38 -1.94 -13.58 0.36
N PRO A 39 -0.87 -13.50 -0.47
CA PRO A 39 -0.98 -13.08 -1.86
C PRO A 39 -1.92 -13.96 -2.70
N GLU A 40 -1.98 -15.27 -2.44
CA GLU A 40 -2.85 -16.23 -3.14
C GLU A 40 -4.35 -15.96 -2.97
N ASP A 41 -4.73 -15.24 -1.90
CA ASP A 41 -6.12 -14.87 -1.63
C ASP A 41 -6.51 -13.53 -2.27
N VAL A 42 -5.56 -12.80 -2.85
CA VAL A 42 -5.78 -11.47 -3.42
C VAL A 42 -6.22 -11.57 -4.87
N ALA A 43 -7.45 -11.09 -5.14
CA ALA A 43 -8.00 -11.05 -6.50
C ALA A 43 -7.33 -9.96 -7.36
N SER A 44 -7.06 -8.79 -6.79
CA SER A 44 -6.36 -7.69 -7.46
C SER A 44 -6.00 -6.55 -6.49
N ILE A 45 -5.13 -5.65 -6.92
CA ILE A 45 -4.86 -4.38 -6.22
C ILE A 45 -4.97 -3.20 -7.19
N ILE A 46 -5.66 -2.15 -6.76
CA ILE A 46 -5.68 -0.86 -7.43
C ILE A 46 -4.90 0.14 -6.59
N PHE A 47 -3.93 0.80 -7.24
CA PHE A 47 -3.15 1.89 -6.68
C PHE A 47 -3.63 3.21 -7.31
N THR A 48 -3.77 4.24 -6.49
CA THR A 48 -3.96 5.61 -6.99
C THR A 48 -2.90 6.54 -6.44
N THR A 49 -2.42 7.47 -7.27
CA THR A 49 -1.58 8.59 -6.83
C THR A 49 -2.27 9.90 -7.12
N THR A 50 -2.01 10.92 -6.30
CA THR A 50 -2.27 12.29 -6.75
C THR A 50 -1.38 12.63 -7.94
N VAL A 51 -1.87 13.53 -8.80
CA VAL A 51 -1.20 13.88 -10.08
C VAL A 51 0.18 14.54 -9.90
N ASP A 52 0.55 14.93 -8.67
CA ASP A 52 1.86 15.46 -8.33
C ASP A 52 2.91 14.40 -7.94
N LEU A 53 2.57 13.11 -8.10
CA LEU A 53 3.50 11.98 -8.03
C LEU A 53 3.53 11.24 -9.38
N ASP A 54 4.62 11.43 -10.11
CA ASP A 54 4.84 10.88 -11.45
C ASP A 54 6.20 10.18 -11.61
N ALA A 55 7.03 10.14 -10.56
CA ALA A 55 8.40 9.62 -10.64
C ALA A 55 8.50 8.08 -10.70
N GLU A 56 7.47 7.32 -10.29
CA GLU A 56 7.45 5.86 -10.32
C GLU A 56 6.02 5.29 -10.14
N PHE A 57 5.80 4.07 -10.65
CA PHE A 57 4.59 3.29 -10.39
C PHE A 57 4.59 2.64 -8.99
N PRO A 58 3.61 2.93 -8.14
CA PRO A 58 3.50 2.29 -6.82
C PRO A 58 3.42 0.76 -6.87
N ALA A 59 2.81 0.20 -7.92
CA ALA A 59 2.66 -1.25 -8.09
C ALA A 59 4.00 -2.02 -8.07
N LEU A 60 5.12 -1.37 -8.42
CA LEU A 60 6.44 -2.01 -8.33
C LEU A 60 6.78 -2.44 -6.89
N ALA A 61 6.29 -1.73 -5.87
CA ALA A 61 6.47 -2.11 -4.47
C ALA A 61 5.86 -3.49 -4.14
N ALA A 62 4.70 -3.82 -4.72
CA ALA A 62 4.09 -5.14 -4.54
C ALA A 62 4.92 -6.24 -5.23
N ARG A 63 5.49 -5.95 -6.40
CA ARG A 63 6.39 -6.89 -7.10
C ARG A 63 7.67 -7.17 -6.29
N GLN A 64 8.23 -6.14 -5.67
CA GLN A 64 9.39 -6.26 -4.78
C GLN A 64 9.11 -7.13 -3.55
N LEU A 65 7.86 -7.16 -3.07
CA LEU A 65 7.40 -8.06 -2.00
C LEU A 65 7.03 -9.48 -2.51
N GLY A 66 7.36 -9.81 -3.76
CA GLY A 66 7.13 -11.14 -4.33
C GLY A 66 5.70 -11.39 -4.82
N TRP A 67 4.82 -10.38 -4.86
CA TRP A 67 3.46 -10.53 -5.38
C TRP A 67 3.48 -10.49 -6.91
N LEU A 68 4.06 -11.50 -7.53
CA LEU A 68 4.31 -11.58 -8.98
C LEU A 68 3.07 -12.01 -9.79
N ASP A 69 2.18 -12.79 -9.18
CA ASP A 69 0.97 -13.30 -9.85
C ASP A 69 -0.27 -12.45 -9.59
N VAL A 70 -0.22 -11.56 -8.60
CA VAL A 70 -1.35 -10.67 -8.26
C VAL A 70 -1.57 -9.65 -9.37
N PRO A 71 -2.80 -9.49 -9.90
CA PRO A 71 -3.11 -8.44 -10.86
C PRO A 71 -3.03 -7.04 -10.22
N LEU A 72 -2.24 -6.14 -10.80
CA LEU A 72 -2.01 -4.78 -10.29
C LEU A 72 -2.44 -3.74 -11.32
N MET A 73 -3.06 -2.65 -10.88
CA MET A 73 -3.42 -1.51 -11.73
C MET A 73 -3.08 -0.20 -11.02
N CYS A 74 -2.46 0.74 -11.75
CA CYS A 74 -2.26 2.11 -11.28
C CYS A 74 -3.17 3.08 -12.05
N THR A 75 -3.69 4.08 -11.37
CA THR A 75 -4.40 5.23 -11.96
C THR A 75 -4.05 6.50 -11.20
N ASN A 76 -4.41 7.66 -11.74
CA ASN A 76 -4.44 8.88 -10.95
C ASN A 76 -5.74 8.98 -10.15
N GLU A 77 -5.63 9.56 -8.96
CA GLU A 77 -6.75 10.04 -8.18
C GLU A 77 -7.34 11.31 -8.81
N ILE A 78 -8.63 11.55 -8.58
CA ILE A 78 -9.27 12.80 -9.01
C ILE A 78 -8.52 14.02 -8.43
N ALA A 79 -8.20 14.98 -9.31
CA ALA A 79 -7.49 16.21 -8.94
C ALA A 79 -8.46 17.23 -8.32
N VAL A 80 -8.73 17.11 -7.02
CA VAL A 80 -9.55 18.06 -6.26
C VAL A 80 -8.66 19.18 -5.71
N PRO A 81 -8.98 20.47 -5.95
CA PRO A 81 -8.25 21.59 -5.36
C PRO A 81 -8.14 21.48 -3.83
N ASP A 82 -7.00 21.89 -3.27
CA ASP A 82 -6.69 21.87 -1.82
C ASP A 82 -6.77 20.49 -1.15
N SER A 83 -6.88 19.41 -1.94
CA SER A 83 -6.83 18.05 -1.42
C SER A 83 -5.42 17.63 -1.00
N LEU A 84 -5.34 16.52 -0.24
CA LEU A 84 -4.08 16.00 0.26
C LEU A 84 -3.13 15.65 -0.89
N ARG A 85 -1.99 16.35 -0.94
CA ARG A 85 -0.92 16.20 -1.92
C ARG A 85 -0.02 15.00 -1.64
N GLN A 86 0.75 14.60 -2.65
CA GLN A 86 1.75 13.51 -2.58
C GLN A 86 1.18 12.21 -1.99
N CYS A 87 -0.10 11.93 -2.28
CA CYS A 87 -0.83 10.87 -1.62
C CYS A 87 -0.91 9.63 -2.49
N ILE A 88 -0.60 8.48 -1.89
CA ILE A 88 -0.70 7.16 -2.50
C ILE A 88 -1.80 6.41 -1.77
N ARG A 89 -2.74 5.83 -2.53
CA ARG A 89 -3.85 5.04 -2.01
C ARG A 89 -3.83 3.65 -2.61
N ILE A 90 -4.30 2.68 -1.82
CA ILE A 90 -4.38 1.28 -2.20
C ILE A 90 -5.78 0.77 -1.89
N LEU A 91 -6.36 0.02 -2.84
CA LEU A 91 -7.52 -0.82 -2.63
C LEU A 91 -7.15 -2.25 -3.01
N ILE A 92 -7.06 -3.12 -2.00
CA ILE A 92 -6.88 -4.56 -2.19
C ILE A 92 -8.27 -5.20 -2.28
N HIS A 93 -8.49 -6.01 -3.31
CA HIS A 93 -9.63 -6.92 -3.40
C HIS A 93 -9.21 -8.28 -2.87
N TRP A 94 -9.64 -8.61 -1.66
CA TRP A 94 -9.20 -9.79 -0.91
C TRP A 94 -10.34 -10.79 -0.72
N ASN A 95 -10.14 -12.04 -1.12
CA ASN A 95 -11.08 -13.12 -0.83
C ASN A 95 -10.83 -13.62 0.59
N THR A 96 -11.81 -13.44 1.48
CA THR A 96 -11.65 -13.77 2.90
C THR A 96 -12.95 -14.26 3.52
N GLU A 97 -12.84 -14.88 4.69
CA GLU A 97 -13.97 -15.20 5.57
C GLU A 97 -14.28 -14.06 6.54
N LYS A 98 -13.36 -13.10 6.72
CA LYS A 98 -13.56 -11.93 7.59
C LYS A 98 -14.79 -11.13 7.14
N SER A 99 -15.60 -10.74 8.12
CA SER A 99 -16.67 -9.78 7.93
C SER A 99 -16.11 -8.39 7.63
N GLN A 100 -16.96 -7.50 7.12
CA GLN A 100 -16.54 -6.14 6.78
C GLN A 100 -16.04 -5.33 8.00
N GLN A 101 -16.55 -5.64 9.21
CA GLN A 101 -16.16 -4.95 10.44
C GLN A 101 -14.81 -5.40 11.00
N GLU A 102 -14.33 -6.58 10.58
CA GLU A 102 -13.03 -7.13 11.00
C GLU A 102 -11.88 -6.67 10.10
N ILE A 103 -12.19 -6.00 8.98
CA ILE A 103 -11.18 -5.49 8.07
C ILE A 103 -10.54 -4.23 8.67
N THR A 104 -9.21 -4.27 8.83
CA THR A 104 -8.44 -3.13 9.29
C THR A 104 -7.95 -2.32 8.10
N HIS A 105 -8.47 -1.11 7.95
CA HIS A 105 -7.96 -0.16 6.96
C HIS A 105 -6.80 0.65 7.53
N VAL A 106 -5.83 1.02 6.69
CA VAL A 106 -4.58 1.65 7.14
C VAL A 106 -4.45 3.06 6.57
N TYR A 107 -4.37 4.06 7.45
CA TYR A 107 -4.15 5.45 7.07
C TYR A 107 -3.00 6.01 7.91
N VAL A 108 -1.88 6.34 7.27
CA VAL A 108 -0.64 6.75 7.95
C VAL A 108 -0.07 8.05 7.40
N LYS A 109 0.92 8.61 8.09
CA LYS A 109 1.50 9.93 7.78
C LYS A 109 0.40 11.00 7.66
N ASN A 110 0.46 11.87 6.65
CA ASN A 110 -0.53 12.91 6.44
C ASN A 110 -1.90 12.36 6.00
N ALA A 111 -1.95 11.11 5.50
CA ALA A 111 -3.19 10.48 5.08
C ALA A 111 -4.11 10.06 6.24
N ALA A 112 -3.59 10.04 7.48
CA ALA A 112 -4.41 9.88 8.69
C ALA A 112 -5.57 10.90 8.76
N ARG A 113 -5.36 12.10 8.22
CA ARG A 113 -6.38 13.16 8.17
C ARG A 113 -7.57 12.83 7.28
N LEU A 114 -7.46 11.84 6.38
CA LEU A 114 -8.56 11.41 5.51
C LEU A 114 -9.61 10.58 6.27
N ARG A 115 -9.21 9.93 7.37
CA ARG A 115 -10.08 9.09 8.22
C ARG A 115 -9.65 9.20 9.68
N PRO A 116 -9.90 10.35 10.34
CA PRO A 116 -9.55 10.52 11.75
C PRO A 116 -10.21 9.48 12.66
N ASP A 117 -11.33 8.89 12.23
CA ASP A 117 -12.06 7.82 12.90
C ASP A 117 -11.41 6.42 12.77
N LEU A 118 -10.51 6.21 11.80
CA LEU A 118 -9.82 4.92 11.57
C LEU A 118 -8.29 5.02 11.69
N SER A 119 -7.75 6.19 12.03
CA SER A 119 -6.31 6.43 12.05
C SER A 119 -5.65 6.11 13.39
N ASP A 120 -6.43 5.68 14.38
CA ASP A 120 -5.93 5.21 15.66
C ASP A 120 -5.48 3.75 15.52
N LEU A 121 -4.36 3.56 14.81
CA LEU A 121 -3.71 2.27 14.71
C LEU A 121 -2.89 2.03 15.99
N PRO A 122 -2.78 0.77 16.45
CA PRO A 122 -1.80 0.45 17.48
C PRO A 122 -0.40 0.95 17.04
N PRO A 123 0.45 1.40 17.99
CA PRO A 123 1.76 1.94 17.66
C PRO A 123 2.50 1.01 16.70
N VAL A 124 2.89 1.55 15.55
CA VAL A 124 3.69 0.80 14.58
C VAL A 124 5.15 0.93 15.00
N ASP A 125 5.77 -0.20 15.35
CA ASP A 125 7.22 -0.28 15.45
C ASP A 125 7.80 -0.26 14.02
N MET A 126 8.34 0.90 13.64
CA MET A 126 8.87 1.12 12.29
C MET A 126 10.13 0.30 12.04
N ASP A 127 10.99 0.13 13.03
CA ASP A 127 12.21 -0.65 12.89
C ASP A 127 11.86 -2.13 12.67
N GLU A 128 10.84 -2.63 13.37
CA GLU A 128 10.31 -3.98 13.16
C GLU A 128 9.68 -4.15 11.78
N LEU A 129 8.91 -3.15 11.33
CA LEU A 129 8.31 -3.18 10.01
C LEU A 129 9.38 -3.19 8.90
N GLU A 130 10.43 -2.39 9.05
CA GLU A 130 11.54 -2.34 8.08
C GLU A 130 12.26 -3.68 7.99
N ARG A 131 12.58 -4.30 9.14
CA ARG A 131 13.14 -5.67 9.15
C ARG A 131 12.22 -6.67 8.45
N TRP A 132 10.91 -6.63 8.74
CA TRP A 132 9.95 -7.49 8.07
C TRP A 132 9.94 -7.28 6.56
N ILE A 133 9.97 -6.03 6.10
CA ILE A 133 10.05 -5.71 4.67
C ILE A 133 11.32 -6.31 4.08
N GLU A 134 12.48 -6.09 4.69
CA GLU A 134 13.77 -6.63 4.21
C GLU A 134 13.75 -8.15 4.07
N ASP A 135 13.14 -8.86 5.02
CA ASP A 135 13.00 -10.32 4.99
C ASP A 135 12.09 -10.81 3.86
N HIS A 136 11.12 -10.00 3.43
CA HIS A 136 10.14 -10.32 2.39
C HIS A 136 10.45 -9.67 1.03
N LEU A 137 11.48 -8.83 0.96
CA LEU A 137 11.95 -8.27 -0.29
C LEU A 137 12.60 -9.39 -1.11
N VAL A 138 12.06 -9.62 -2.30
CA VAL A 138 12.71 -10.46 -3.29
C VAL A 138 13.96 -9.74 -3.74
N ARG A 139 15.13 -10.32 -3.49
CA ARG A 139 16.38 -9.87 -4.09
C ARG A 139 16.24 -10.05 -5.59
N SER A 140 16.10 -8.96 -6.32
CA SER A 140 16.35 -9.00 -7.76
C SER A 140 17.83 -9.31 -7.92
N ASP A 141 18.18 -10.53 -8.31
CA ASP A 141 19.50 -10.81 -8.85
C ASP A 141 19.76 -9.77 -9.94
N THR A 142 20.86 -9.03 -9.80
CA THR A 142 21.28 -8.04 -10.78
C THR A 142 21.90 -8.79 -11.96
N ALA A 143 21.37 -8.62 -13.18
CA ALA A 143 22.13 -8.51 -14.42
C ALA A 143 21.21 -8.35 -15.64
N ASP A 144 21.40 -7.24 -16.36
CA ASP A 144 21.41 -7.09 -17.82
C ASP A 144 20.47 -7.95 -18.69
N GLU A 145 19.55 -7.26 -19.36
CA GLU A 145 19.47 -7.21 -20.85
C GLU A 145 18.96 -5.84 -21.32
#